data_AF-A0A424PW19-F1
#
_entry.id   AF-A0A424PW19-F1
#
_cell.length_a   1.000
_cell.length_b   1.000
_cell.length_c   1.000
_cell.angle_alpha   90.00
_cell.angle_beta   90.00
_cell.angle_gamma   90.00
#
_symmetry.space_group_name_H-M   'P 1'
#
loop_
_entity.id
_entity.type
_entity.pdbx_description
1 polymer ?
#
loop_
_entity_poly.entity_id
_entity_poly.type
_entity_poly.pdbx_seq_one_letter_code
_entity_poly.pdbx_strand_id
1 'polypeptide(L)'
;MIESSQQPLAAMGIGVYVVFVLFATKVPYEMMISRGVEHIRAVYYNRKIVHMMAGGIGSFSVPLLFTNIWYPAVCGMLLTVFTWFAHLSGNRLFWFQTEQNQNDVKFALMWWTSITIIWWLVDDPWLAILPSLFMAFGDGITGVVRNAVVRKRSKSPIGSVFMFIVSAPIGWYVGMVAEPSIPMWGLIAAAVATYVERYEFGAIDDNILITVFSTIVILCGVHFGPLI
;
A
#
# COMPACT_ATOMS: atom_id res chain seq x y z
N MET A 1 -0.38 -22.88 3.71
CA MET A 1 0.56 -22.37 2.67
C MET A 1 0.57 -23.34 1.52
N ILE A 2 0.73 -22.84 0.29
CA ILE A 2 0.79 -23.67 -0.92
C ILE A 2 2.14 -24.38 -1.04
N GLU A 3 2.20 -25.44 -1.83
CA GLU A 3 3.46 -26.15 -2.09
C GLU A 3 4.45 -25.25 -2.84
N SER A 4 5.76 -25.48 -2.64
CA SER A 4 6.81 -24.68 -3.31
C SER A 4 6.72 -24.70 -4.84
N SER A 5 6.26 -25.82 -5.42
CA SER A 5 6.01 -25.98 -6.86
C SER A 5 4.89 -25.09 -7.38
N GLN A 6 3.97 -24.64 -6.52
CA GLN A 6 2.79 -23.84 -6.87
C GLN A 6 3.03 -22.34 -6.76
N GLN A 7 4.09 -21.91 -6.07
CA GLN A 7 4.41 -20.49 -5.87
C GLN A 7 4.62 -19.69 -7.17
N PRO A 8 5.28 -20.22 -8.23
CA PRO A 8 5.34 -19.53 -9.52
C PRO A 8 3.96 -19.27 -10.13
N LEU A 9 3.06 -20.26 -10.05
CA LEU A 9 1.69 -20.11 -10.56
C LEU A 9 0.89 -19.11 -9.73
N ALA A 10 1.06 -19.11 -8.40
CA ALA A 10 0.45 -18.12 -7.52
C ALA A 10 0.96 -16.69 -7.82
N ALA A 11 2.26 -16.53 -8.08
CA ALA A 11 2.86 -15.26 -8.50
C ALA A 11 2.27 -14.77 -9.83
N MET A 12 2.10 -15.65 -10.81
CA MET A 12 1.41 -15.32 -12.07
C MET A 12 -0.06 -14.94 -11.81
N GLY A 13 -0.77 -15.71 -10.98
CA GLY A 13 -2.17 -15.47 -10.65
C GLY A 13 -2.40 -14.10 -10.00
N ILE A 14 -1.60 -13.75 -8.98
CA ILE A 14 -1.69 -12.44 -8.35
C ILE A 14 -1.22 -11.31 -9.28
N GLY A 15 -0.22 -11.57 -10.14
CA GLY A 15 0.20 -10.62 -11.17
C GLY A 15 -0.91 -10.30 -12.17
N VAL A 16 -1.60 -11.32 -12.68
CA VAL A 16 -2.77 -11.17 -13.55
C VAL A 16 -3.89 -10.41 -12.82
N TYR A 17 -4.15 -10.74 -11.56
CA TYR A 17 -5.13 -10.02 -10.74
C TYR A 17 -4.78 -8.52 -10.61
N VAL A 18 -3.53 -8.20 -10.27
CA VAL A 18 -3.08 -6.80 -10.14
C VAL A 18 -3.23 -6.06 -11.47
N VAL A 19 -2.76 -6.63 -12.57
CA VAL A 19 -2.91 -6.03 -13.90
C VAL A 19 -4.38 -5.83 -14.24
N PHE A 20 -5.22 -6.84 -14.00
CA PHE A 20 -6.66 -6.74 -14.19
C PHE A 20 -7.24 -5.57 -13.39
N VAL A 21 -6.91 -5.43 -12.10
CA VAL A 21 -7.35 -4.30 -11.27
C VAL A 21 -6.93 -2.98 -11.89
N LEU A 22 -5.65 -2.79 -12.27
CA LEU A 22 -5.15 -1.55 -12.84
C LEU A 22 -6.00 -1.09 -14.04
N PHE A 23 -6.29 -2.00 -14.98
CA PHE A 23 -7.09 -1.69 -16.16
C PHE A 23 -8.60 -1.58 -15.86
N ALA A 24 -9.14 -2.46 -15.01
CA ALA A 24 -10.55 -2.44 -14.61
C ALA A 24 -10.92 -1.13 -13.90
N THR A 25 -9.96 -0.48 -13.20
CA THR A 25 -10.20 0.86 -12.62
C THR A 25 -10.56 1.92 -13.67
N LYS A 26 -10.32 1.72 -14.96
CA LYS A 26 -10.80 2.65 -15.98
C LYS A 26 -12.33 2.81 -15.95
N VAL A 27 -13.06 1.76 -15.59
CA VAL A 27 -14.53 1.76 -15.46
C VAL A 27 -15.03 2.79 -14.44
N PRO A 28 -14.64 2.76 -13.14
CA PRO A 28 -15.06 3.78 -12.19
C PRO A 28 -14.61 5.20 -12.58
N TYR A 29 -13.47 5.36 -13.29
CA TYR A 29 -13.08 6.66 -13.82
C TYR A 29 -14.08 7.17 -14.86
N GLU A 30 -14.41 6.39 -15.89
CA GLU A 30 -15.36 6.80 -16.92
C GLU A 30 -16.76 7.06 -16.33
N MET A 31 -17.16 6.28 -15.33
CA MET A 31 -18.39 6.53 -14.56
C MET A 31 -18.35 7.88 -13.82
N MET A 32 -17.22 8.25 -13.23
CA MET A 32 -17.07 9.56 -12.57
C MET A 32 -17.08 10.71 -13.58
N ILE A 33 -16.37 10.58 -14.70
CA ILE A 33 -16.32 11.60 -15.76
C ILE A 33 -17.70 11.82 -16.37
N SER A 34 -18.44 10.75 -16.69
CA SER A 34 -19.80 10.86 -17.26
C SER A 34 -20.81 11.51 -16.29
N ARG A 35 -20.51 11.53 -14.99
CA ARG A 35 -21.29 12.23 -13.96
C ARG A 35 -20.79 13.65 -13.65
N GLY A 36 -19.85 14.17 -14.44
CA GLY A 36 -19.33 15.52 -14.30
C GLY A 36 -18.30 15.71 -13.18
N VAL A 37 -17.69 14.63 -12.67
CA VAL A 37 -16.56 14.75 -11.73
C VAL A 37 -15.33 15.25 -12.49
N GLU A 38 -14.65 16.26 -11.93
CA GLU A 38 -13.41 16.78 -12.49
C GLU A 38 -12.35 15.68 -12.68
N HIS A 39 -11.63 15.72 -13.81
CA HIS A 39 -10.60 14.74 -14.16
C HIS A 39 -9.64 14.46 -13.02
N ILE A 40 -9.04 15.49 -12.41
CA ILE A 40 -8.06 15.31 -11.34
C ILE A 40 -8.65 14.62 -10.10
N ARG A 41 -9.93 14.85 -9.80
CA ARG A 41 -10.62 14.21 -8.66
C ARG A 41 -10.96 12.76 -8.99
N ALA A 42 -11.37 12.47 -10.23
CA ALA A 42 -11.62 11.12 -10.70
C ALA A 42 -10.34 10.27 -10.66
N VAL A 43 -9.23 10.80 -11.18
CA VAL A 43 -7.90 10.17 -11.11
C VAL A 43 -7.48 9.91 -9.66
N TYR A 44 -7.67 10.88 -8.77
CA TYR A 44 -7.32 10.72 -7.37
C TYR A 44 -8.12 9.61 -6.67
N TYR A 45 -9.44 9.54 -6.89
CA TYR A 45 -10.26 8.44 -6.36
C TYR A 45 -9.81 7.09 -6.89
N ASN A 46 -9.60 7.00 -8.19
CA ASN A 46 -9.15 5.79 -8.85
C ASN A 46 -7.81 5.29 -8.32
N ARG A 47 -6.86 6.19 -8.07
CA ARG A 47 -5.59 5.84 -7.44
C ARG A 47 -5.80 5.20 -6.07
N LYS A 48 -6.75 5.69 -5.27
CA LYS A 48 -7.08 5.08 -3.96
C LYS A 48 -7.76 3.71 -4.11
N ILE A 49 -8.57 3.50 -5.15
CA ILE A 49 -9.09 2.16 -5.49
C ILE A 49 -7.93 1.23 -5.84
N VAL A 50 -6.99 1.66 -6.69
CA VAL A 50 -5.78 0.88 -7.03
C VAL A 50 -4.95 0.56 -5.78
N HIS A 51 -4.71 1.54 -4.90
CA HIS A 51 -3.97 1.31 -3.66
C HIS A 51 -4.58 0.17 -2.84
N MET A 52 -5.90 0.20 -2.61
CA MET A 52 -6.57 -0.80 -1.79
C MET A 52 -6.73 -2.15 -2.50
N MET A 53 -7.14 -2.16 -3.77
CA MET A 53 -7.45 -3.38 -4.52
C MET A 53 -6.21 -4.06 -5.07
N ALA A 54 -5.25 -3.32 -5.64
CA ALA A 54 -4.01 -3.92 -6.13
C ALA A 54 -2.97 -4.02 -5.01
N GLY A 55 -2.70 -2.92 -4.30
CA GLY A 55 -1.69 -2.89 -3.24
C GLY A 55 -2.12 -3.63 -1.97
N GLY A 56 -3.35 -3.40 -1.50
CA GLY A 56 -3.85 -3.96 -0.24
C GLY A 56 -4.10 -5.46 -0.32
N ILE A 57 -4.88 -5.91 -1.31
CA ILE A 57 -5.11 -7.35 -1.55
C ILE A 57 -3.81 -8.03 -2.00
N GLY A 58 -2.99 -7.35 -2.82
CA GLY A 58 -1.65 -7.82 -3.16
C GLY A 58 -0.78 -8.07 -1.91
N SER A 59 -0.82 -7.17 -0.93
CA SER A 59 -0.14 -7.34 0.36
C SER A 59 -0.65 -8.56 1.12
N PHE A 60 -1.97 -8.72 1.31
CA PHE A 60 -2.52 -9.90 2.00
C PHE A 60 -2.21 -11.21 1.30
N SER A 61 -2.07 -11.21 -0.03
CA SER A 61 -1.69 -12.40 -0.77
C SER A 61 -0.30 -12.92 -0.38
N VAL A 62 0.59 -12.05 0.12
CA VAL A 62 1.99 -12.39 0.37
C VAL A 62 2.15 -13.51 1.42
N PRO A 63 1.71 -13.34 2.68
CA PRO A 63 1.82 -14.39 3.69
C PRO A 63 0.89 -15.59 3.42
N LEU A 64 -0.12 -15.43 2.56
CA LEU A 64 -1.07 -16.50 2.24
C LEU A 64 -0.55 -17.44 1.13
N LEU A 65 0.17 -16.88 0.15
CA LEU A 65 0.57 -17.59 -1.06
C LEU A 65 2.07 -17.90 -1.13
N PHE A 66 2.93 -17.19 -0.42
CA PHE A 66 4.38 -17.36 -0.57
C PHE A 66 5.04 -17.81 0.72
N THR A 67 6.00 -18.72 0.56
CA THR A 67 6.95 -19.10 1.62
C THR A 67 8.36 -18.62 1.28
N ASN A 68 8.55 -18.05 0.09
CA ASN A 68 9.84 -17.59 -0.40
C ASN A 68 9.73 -16.13 -0.85
N ILE A 69 10.55 -15.28 -0.23
CA ILE A 69 10.65 -13.84 -0.46
C ILE A 69 10.86 -13.44 -1.92
N TRP A 70 11.51 -14.29 -2.73
CA TRP A 70 11.84 -13.95 -4.11
C TRP A 70 10.60 -13.70 -4.98
N TYR A 71 9.48 -14.38 -4.73
CA TYR A 71 8.26 -14.20 -5.50
C TYR A 71 7.66 -12.79 -5.32
N PRO A 72 7.29 -12.34 -4.11
CA PRO A 72 6.79 -10.98 -3.92
C PRO A 72 7.84 -9.91 -4.25
N ALA A 73 9.13 -10.17 -4.01
CA ALA A 73 10.19 -9.24 -4.36
C ALA A 73 10.25 -8.97 -5.88
N VAL A 74 10.25 -10.02 -6.70
CA VAL A 74 10.24 -9.89 -8.16
C VAL A 74 8.93 -9.27 -8.64
N CYS A 75 7.77 -9.69 -8.11
CA CYS A 75 6.48 -9.09 -8.47
C CYS A 75 6.44 -7.58 -8.18
N GLY A 76 6.92 -7.15 -7.00
CA GLY A 76 6.96 -5.74 -6.62
C GLY A 76 7.90 -4.91 -7.50
N MET A 77 9.07 -5.45 -7.83
CA MET A 77 10.01 -4.81 -8.75
C MET A 77 9.42 -4.66 -10.15
N LEU A 78 8.81 -5.73 -10.68
CA LEU A 78 8.15 -5.70 -11.99
C LEU A 78 7.01 -4.68 -12.03
N LEU A 79 6.18 -4.59 -10.98
CA LEU A 79 5.11 -3.60 -10.88
C LEU A 79 5.68 -2.17 -10.84
N THR A 80 6.76 -1.95 -10.11
CA THR A 80 7.44 -0.64 -10.05
C THR A 80 7.97 -0.22 -11.42
N VAL A 81 8.63 -1.13 -12.13
CA VAL A 81 9.13 -0.89 -13.49
C VAL A 81 7.97 -0.63 -14.44
N PHE A 82 6.88 -1.41 -14.35
CA PHE A 82 5.71 -1.24 -15.19
C PHE A 82 5.06 0.16 -15.01
N THR A 83 4.79 0.58 -13.78
CA THR A 83 4.17 1.89 -13.53
C THR A 83 5.09 3.04 -13.93
N TRP A 84 6.39 2.91 -13.68
CA TRP A 84 7.39 3.88 -14.11
C TRP A 84 7.49 3.98 -15.64
N PHE A 85 7.54 2.85 -16.32
CA PHE A 85 7.59 2.79 -17.79
C PHE A 85 6.33 3.38 -18.44
N ALA A 86 5.15 3.21 -17.82
CA ALA A 86 3.93 3.86 -18.28
C ALA A 86 4.03 5.41 -18.28
N HIS A 87 4.75 5.99 -17.32
CA HIS A 87 5.04 7.44 -17.33
C HIS A 87 6.03 7.84 -18.43
N LEU A 88 7.06 7.02 -18.69
CA LEU A 88 8.10 7.32 -19.67
C LEU A 88 7.64 7.14 -21.12
N SER A 89 6.79 6.15 -21.38
CA SER A 89 6.40 5.74 -22.74
C SER A 89 5.34 6.63 -23.40
N GLY A 90 4.84 7.65 -22.71
CA GLY A 90 3.70 8.47 -23.16
C GLY A 90 2.35 7.74 -23.06
N ASN A 91 2.34 6.43 -22.77
CA ASN A 91 1.14 5.61 -22.58
C ASN A 91 0.67 5.60 -21.12
N ARG A 92 0.61 6.79 -20.51
CA ARG A 92 0.21 6.92 -19.11
C ARG A 92 -1.18 6.33 -18.91
N LEU A 93 -1.35 5.56 -17.84
CA LEU A 93 -2.64 5.05 -17.38
C LEU A 93 -3.43 6.19 -16.73
N PHE A 94 -3.86 7.14 -17.57
CA PHE A 94 -4.39 8.46 -17.19
C PHE A 94 -5.62 8.41 -16.28
N TRP A 95 -6.26 7.25 -16.12
CA TRP A 95 -7.37 7.07 -15.21
C TRP A 95 -6.95 6.93 -13.74
N PHE A 96 -5.65 6.75 -13.42
CA PHE A 96 -5.14 6.79 -12.03
C PHE A 96 -3.76 7.43 -11.89
N GLN A 97 -2.99 7.56 -12.97
CA GLN A 97 -1.69 8.25 -13.00
C GLN A 97 -1.85 9.72 -13.40
N THR A 98 -0.96 10.58 -12.91
CA THR A 98 -0.97 12.04 -13.17
C THR A 98 0.39 12.53 -13.71
N GLU A 99 0.40 13.65 -14.42
CA GLU A 99 1.62 14.34 -14.88
C GLU A 99 2.39 15.01 -13.76
N GLN A 100 1.67 15.40 -12.71
CA GLN A 100 2.21 16.29 -11.68
C GLN A 100 3.11 15.56 -10.69
N ASN A 101 3.00 14.24 -10.58
CA ASN A 101 3.78 13.41 -9.66
C ASN A 101 3.76 11.95 -10.08
N GLN A 102 4.74 11.19 -9.57
CA GLN A 102 4.86 9.75 -9.76
C GLN A 102 4.58 8.99 -8.45
N ASN A 103 3.58 9.42 -7.68
CA ASN A 103 3.28 8.80 -6.39
C ASN A 103 2.82 7.34 -6.54
N ASP A 104 2.25 6.95 -7.68
CA ASP A 104 1.92 5.56 -8.00
C ASP A 104 3.19 4.69 -8.16
N VAL A 105 4.25 5.23 -8.75
CA VAL A 105 5.55 4.56 -8.85
C VAL A 105 6.18 4.42 -7.47
N LYS A 106 6.16 5.51 -6.68
CA LYS A 106 6.64 5.48 -5.29
C LYS A 106 5.84 4.51 -4.43
N PHE A 107 4.53 4.41 -4.61
CA PHE A 107 3.72 3.41 -3.92
C PHE A 107 4.20 1.99 -4.25
N ALA A 108 4.37 1.65 -5.52
CA ALA A 108 4.87 0.33 -5.93
C ALA A 108 6.29 0.06 -5.41
N LEU A 109 7.17 1.06 -5.47
CA LEU A 109 8.54 1.00 -4.95
C LEU A 109 8.55 0.77 -3.44
N MET A 110 7.76 1.52 -2.67
CA MET A 110 7.68 1.39 -1.22
C MET A 110 7.01 0.09 -0.80
N TRP A 111 6.03 -0.40 -1.56
CA TRP A 111 5.45 -1.74 -1.37
C TRP A 111 6.53 -2.82 -1.52
N TRP A 112 7.27 -2.80 -2.64
CA TRP A 112 8.33 -3.76 -2.94
C TRP A 112 9.44 -3.73 -1.89
N THR A 113 9.98 -2.55 -1.61
CA THR A 113 11.13 -2.37 -0.72
C THR A 113 10.79 -2.71 0.72
N SER A 114 9.65 -2.25 1.25
CA SER A 114 9.28 -2.54 2.64
C SER A 114 9.08 -4.04 2.88
N ILE A 115 8.33 -4.72 2.01
CA ILE A 115 8.10 -6.17 2.13
C ILE A 115 9.42 -6.93 2.02
N THR A 116 10.26 -6.60 1.03
CA THR A 116 11.53 -7.30 0.82
C THR A 116 12.49 -7.08 1.98
N ILE A 117 12.64 -5.84 2.47
CA ILE A 117 13.58 -5.54 3.56
C ILE A 117 13.13 -6.19 4.86
N ILE A 118 11.85 -6.04 5.24
CA ILE A 118 11.37 -6.59 6.52
C ILE A 118 11.38 -8.11 6.48
N TRP A 119 10.89 -8.75 5.41
CA TRP A 119 10.93 -10.21 5.32
C TRP A 119 12.38 -10.71 5.35
N TRP A 120 13.30 -10.08 4.63
CA TRP A 120 14.71 -10.50 4.65
C TRP A 120 15.36 -10.38 6.05
N LEU A 121 14.99 -9.37 6.84
CA LEU A 121 15.55 -9.15 8.17
C LEU A 121 14.88 -9.97 9.28
N VAL A 122 13.57 -10.22 9.17
CA VAL A 122 12.73 -10.79 10.23
C VAL A 122 12.36 -12.26 9.96
N ASP A 123 12.45 -12.70 8.70
CA ASP A 123 12.01 -14.00 8.21
C ASP A 123 10.49 -14.29 8.42
N ASP A 124 9.68 -13.23 8.57
CA ASP A 124 8.22 -13.35 8.75
C ASP A 124 7.46 -12.51 7.70
N PRO A 125 6.63 -13.14 6.85
CA PRO A 125 5.87 -12.44 5.82
C PRO A 125 4.70 -11.62 6.35
N TRP A 126 4.19 -11.91 7.55
CA TRP A 126 3.08 -11.15 8.14
C TRP A 126 3.55 -9.76 8.58
N LEU A 127 4.66 -9.66 9.29
CA LEU A 127 5.27 -8.37 9.67
C LEU A 127 5.71 -7.58 8.44
N ALA A 128 6.19 -8.27 7.40
CA ALA A 128 6.66 -7.65 6.17
C ALA A 128 5.60 -6.82 5.45
N ILE A 129 4.33 -7.26 5.50
CA ILE A 129 3.24 -6.56 4.79
C ILE A 129 2.67 -5.39 5.57
N LEU A 130 3.00 -5.23 6.85
CA LEU A 130 2.33 -4.26 7.70
C LEU A 130 2.46 -2.80 7.22
N PRO A 131 3.65 -2.28 6.86
CA PRO A 131 3.77 -0.93 6.32
C PRO A 131 2.99 -0.76 5.00
N SER A 132 3.00 -1.80 4.16
CA SER A 132 2.26 -1.82 2.90
C SER A 132 0.75 -1.78 3.10
N LEU A 133 0.22 -2.44 4.13
CA LEU A 133 -1.20 -2.38 4.48
C LEU A 133 -1.63 -1.00 4.99
N PHE A 134 -0.80 -0.33 5.79
CA PHE A 134 -1.10 1.05 6.23
C PHE A 134 -1.08 2.04 5.07
N MET A 135 -0.14 1.89 4.14
CA MET A 135 -0.08 2.69 2.92
C MET A 135 -1.26 2.37 1.98
N ALA A 136 -1.60 1.10 1.79
CA ALA A 136 -2.66 0.67 0.87
C ALA A 136 -4.06 1.00 1.38
N PHE A 137 -4.40 0.56 2.59
CA PHE A 137 -5.73 0.72 3.18
C PHE A 137 -5.86 1.98 4.01
N GLY A 138 -4.88 2.28 4.87
CA GLY A 138 -4.90 3.46 5.74
C GLY A 138 -4.88 4.78 4.95
N ASP A 139 -3.88 4.98 4.10
CA ASP A 139 -3.85 6.16 3.20
C ASP A 139 -4.92 6.07 2.10
N GLY A 140 -5.30 4.85 1.68
CA GLY A 140 -6.44 4.57 0.81
C GLY A 140 -7.74 5.20 1.29
N ILE A 141 -8.20 4.82 2.49
CA ILE A 141 -9.44 5.33 3.09
C ILE A 141 -9.36 6.82 3.39
N THR A 142 -8.19 7.28 3.80
CA THR A 142 -7.91 8.71 4.08
C THR A 142 -8.19 9.57 2.86
N GLY A 143 -7.70 9.14 1.69
CA GLY A 143 -7.95 9.83 0.42
C GLY A 143 -9.44 9.82 0.03
N VAL A 144 -10.12 8.68 0.18
CA VAL A 144 -11.55 8.56 -0.15
C VAL A 144 -12.40 9.51 0.70
N VAL A 145 -12.22 9.48 2.03
CA VAL A 145 -12.99 10.29 2.97
C VAL A 145 -12.71 11.78 2.78
N ARG A 146 -11.44 12.17 2.60
CA ARG A 146 -11.08 13.58 2.39
C ARG A 146 -11.70 14.15 1.13
N ASN A 147 -11.67 13.40 0.02
CA ASN A 147 -12.26 13.89 -1.22
C ASN A 147 -13.80 13.93 -1.16
N ALA A 148 -14.42 13.06 -0.36
CA ALA A 148 -15.87 13.07 -0.15
C ALA A 148 -16.32 14.29 0.69
N VAL A 149 -15.60 14.60 1.77
CA VAL A 149 -15.98 15.62 2.75
C VAL A 149 -15.45 17.00 2.39
N VAL A 150 -14.15 17.12 2.08
CA VAL A 150 -13.47 18.42 1.94
C VAL A 150 -13.43 18.89 0.49
N ARG A 151 -13.51 17.96 -0.48
CA ARG A 151 -13.53 18.21 -1.95
C ARG A 151 -12.34 19.04 -2.48
N LYS A 152 -11.34 19.32 -1.65
CA LYS A 152 -10.07 19.99 -1.96
C LYS A 152 -8.93 19.13 -1.42
N ARG A 153 -7.74 19.26 -2.03
CA ARG A 153 -6.52 18.63 -1.51
C ARG A 153 -6.15 19.30 -0.18
N SER A 154 -6.52 18.68 0.94
CA SER A 154 -6.11 19.12 2.27
C SER A 154 -5.77 17.91 3.16
N LYS A 155 -4.79 18.07 4.03
CA LYS A 155 -4.43 17.08 5.05
C LYS A 155 -5.37 17.23 6.26
N SER A 156 -6.68 17.05 6.01
CA SER A 156 -7.73 17.26 7.01
C SER A 156 -7.63 16.25 8.17
N PRO A 157 -7.90 16.68 9.43
CA PRO A 157 -7.94 15.80 10.60
C PRO A 157 -8.88 14.60 10.44
N ILE A 158 -9.99 14.77 9.73
CA ILE A 158 -10.97 13.68 9.50
C ILE A 158 -10.32 12.50 8.78
N GLY A 159 -9.43 12.77 7.82
CA GLY A 159 -8.72 11.70 7.10
C GLY A 159 -7.89 10.83 8.05
N SER A 160 -7.16 11.46 8.97
CA SER A 160 -6.34 10.72 9.95
C SER A 160 -7.17 9.91 10.94
N VAL A 161 -8.36 10.38 11.30
CA VAL A 161 -9.28 9.59 12.15
C VAL A 161 -9.64 8.28 11.45
N PHE A 162 -10.04 8.35 10.18
CA PHE A 162 -10.37 7.15 9.40
C PHE A 162 -9.14 6.28 9.09
N MET A 163 -7.97 6.89 8.87
CA MET A 163 -6.71 6.15 8.76
C MET A 163 -6.50 5.29 9.99
N PHE A 164 -6.58 5.87 11.19
CA PHE A 164 -6.33 5.15 12.43
C PHE A 164 -7.38 4.06 12.67
N ILE A 165 -8.66 4.35 12.41
CA ILE A 165 -9.75 3.37 12.54
C ILE A 165 -9.50 2.13 11.69
N VAL A 166 -8.89 2.28 10.50
CA VAL A 166 -8.57 1.15 9.62
C VAL A 166 -7.23 0.51 9.97
N SER A 167 -6.19 1.33 10.18
CA SER A 167 -4.83 0.85 10.43
C SER A 167 -4.66 0.19 11.80
N ALA A 168 -5.35 0.66 12.85
CA ALA A 168 -5.18 0.11 14.19
C ALA A 168 -5.63 -1.36 14.30
N PRO A 169 -6.83 -1.78 13.83
CA PRO A 169 -7.22 -3.19 13.80
C PRO A 169 -6.30 -4.04 12.94
N ILE A 170 -5.86 -3.53 11.78
CA ILE A 170 -4.91 -4.22 10.91
C ILE A 170 -3.58 -4.44 11.63
N GLY A 171 -3.03 -3.39 12.23
CA GLY A 171 -1.79 -3.42 12.99
C GLY A 171 -1.82 -4.41 14.14
N TRP A 172 -2.91 -4.37 14.92
CA TRP A 172 -3.14 -5.31 16.01
C TRP A 172 -3.21 -6.76 15.51
N TYR A 173 -4.05 -7.04 14.52
CA TYR A 173 -4.27 -8.40 14.04
C TYR A 173 -3.00 -8.99 13.41
N VAL A 174 -2.36 -8.26 12.49
CA VAL A 174 -1.14 -8.73 11.83
C VAL A 174 -0.01 -8.89 12.84
N GLY A 175 0.18 -7.94 13.76
CA GLY A 175 1.14 -8.07 14.84
C GLY A 175 0.86 -9.25 15.77
N MET A 176 -0.40 -9.65 15.93
CA MET A 176 -0.79 -10.81 16.74
C MET A 176 -0.46 -12.14 16.04
N VAL A 177 -0.76 -12.27 14.73
CA VAL A 177 -0.57 -13.53 13.97
C VAL A 177 0.84 -13.73 13.44
N ALA A 178 1.65 -12.67 13.43
CA ALA A 178 3.06 -12.69 13.07
C ALA A 178 3.94 -13.43 14.07
N GLU A 179 5.12 -13.85 13.61
CA GLU A 179 6.21 -14.34 14.46
C GLU A 179 7.44 -13.40 14.36
N PRO A 180 7.93 -12.81 15.47
CA PRO A 180 7.35 -12.83 16.81
C PRO A 180 6.03 -12.05 16.90
N SER A 181 5.15 -12.49 17.82
CA SER A 181 3.88 -11.79 18.07
C SER A 181 4.12 -10.46 18.77
N ILE A 182 3.83 -9.35 18.10
CA ILE A 182 4.07 -7.97 18.56
C ILE A 182 2.85 -7.03 18.32
N PRO A 183 1.63 -7.39 18.78
CA PRO A 183 0.41 -6.64 18.47
C PRO A 183 0.46 -5.16 18.92
N MET A 184 1.07 -4.87 20.08
CA MET A 184 1.24 -3.50 20.57
C MET A 184 2.12 -2.66 19.64
N TRP A 185 3.20 -3.24 19.10
CA TRP A 185 4.05 -2.55 18.13
C TRP A 185 3.33 -2.33 16.80
N GLY A 186 2.46 -3.26 16.39
CA GLY A 186 1.56 -3.05 15.25
C GLY A 186 0.61 -1.85 15.46
N LEU A 187 0.05 -1.69 16.65
CA LEU A 187 -0.78 -0.53 17.01
C LEU A 187 0.02 0.78 17.04
N ILE A 188 1.22 0.77 17.62
CA ILE A 188 2.13 1.93 17.62
C ILE A 188 2.49 2.31 16.18
N ALA A 189 2.79 1.32 15.32
CA ALA A 189 3.11 1.56 13.93
C ALA A 189 1.93 2.18 13.17
N ALA A 190 0.69 1.78 13.47
CA ALA A 190 -0.52 2.40 12.91
C ALA A 190 -0.70 3.85 13.37
N ALA A 191 -0.43 4.15 14.65
CA ALA A 191 -0.49 5.50 15.18
C ALA A 191 0.57 6.42 14.54
N VAL A 192 1.81 5.93 14.44
CA VAL A 192 2.92 6.64 13.79
C VAL A 192 2.62 6.86 12.31
N ALA A 193 2.18 5.83 11.57
CA ALA A 193 1.75 5.95 10.18
C ALA A 193 0.71 7.06 9.98
N THR A 194 -0.31 7.07 10.84
CA THR A 194 -1.39 8.07 10.82
C THR A 194 -0.88 9.48 11.08
N TYR A 195 0.08 9.62 11.99
CA TYR A 195 0.71 10.90 12.28
C TYR A 195 1.52 11.40 11.09
N VAL A 196 2.39 10.54 10.53
CA VAL A 196 3.31 10.94 9.46
C VAL A 196 2.63 11.16 8.11
N GLU A 197 1.48 10.54 7.85
CA GLU A 197 0.68 10.73 6.63
C GLU A 197 0.38 12.22 6.34
N ARG A 198 0.30 13.05 7.39
CA ARG A 198 -0.01 14.47 7.26
C ARG A 198 1.10 15.30 6.60
N TYR A 199 2.29 14.75 6.46
CA TYR A 199 3.46 15.48 5.97
C TYR A 199 3.82 15.06 4.55
N GLU A 200 4.36 16.01 3.79
CA GLU A 200 4.98 15.80 2.47
C GLU A 200 6.14 16.82 2.37
N PHE A 201 7.34 16.35 1.98
CA PHE A 201 8.56 17.17 1.90
C PHE A 201 9.18 17.05 0.51
N GLY A 202 8.71 17.88 -0.43
CA GLY A 202 9.21 17.90 -1.80
C GLY A 202 9.05 16.54 -2.50
N ALA A 203 10.16 15.83 -2.72
CA ALA A 203 10.15 14.51 -3.34
C ALA A 203 9.67 13.39 -2.39
N ILE A 204 9.67 13.62 -1.08
CA ILE A 204 9.24 12.64 -0.07
C ILE A 204 7.75 12.83 0.18
N ASP A 205 6.93 11.85 -0.20
CA ASP A 205 5.48 11.86 0.00
C ASP A 205 5.04 10.95 1.16
N ASP A 206 3.73 10.91 1.38
CA ASP A 206 3.07 10.09 2.39
C ASP A 206 3.37 8.59 2.23
N ASN A 207 3.42 8.06 1.00
CA ASN A 207 3.79 6.67 0.75
C ASN A 207 5.16 6.33 1.35
N ILE A 208 6.16 7.19 1.12
CA ILE A 208 7.52 7.01 1.66
C ILE A 208 7.51 7.15 3.18
N LEU A 209 6.88 8.20 3.72
CA LEU A 209 6.88 8.44 5.16
C LEU A 209 6.18 7.34 5.94
N ILE A 210 4.98 6.93 5.51
CA ILE A 210 4.22 5.85 6.15
C ILE A 210 5.07 4.59 6.20
N THR A 211 5.60 4.19 5.05
CA THR A 211 6.32 2.91 4.96
C THR A 211 7.64 2.91 5.72
N VAL A 212 8.44 3.99 5.64
CA VAL A 212 9.71 4.09 6.38
C VAL A 212 9.48 4.09 7.89
N PHE A 213 8.58 4.95 8.39
CA PHE A 213 8.37 5.05 9.83
C PHE A 213 7.71 3.80 10.41
N SER A 214 6.75 3.18 9.69
CA SER A 214 6.18 1.90 10.13
C SER A 214 7.22 0.78 10.10
N THR A 215 8.10 0.74 9.11
CA THR A 215 9.22 -0.22 9.06
C THR A 215 10.11 -0.07 10.29
N ILE A 216 10.51 1.17 10.64
CA ILE A 216 11.33 1.44 11.83
C ILE A 216 10.63 0.94 13.10
N VAL A 217 9.35 1.26 13.29
CA VAL A 217 8.60 0.84 14.49
C VAL A 217 8.52 -0.69 14.59
N ILE A 218 8.31 -1.38 13.48
CA ILE A 218 8.23 -2.85 13.46
C ILE A 218 9.58 -3.49 13.75
N LEU A 219 10.67 -2.98 13.17
CA LEU A 219 12.01 -3.47 13.49
C LEU A 219 12.39 -3.22 14.95
N CYS A 220 11.97 -2.08 15.53
CA CYS A 220 12.08 -1.85 16.97
C CYS A 220 11.29 -2.90 17.77
N GLY A 221 10.07 -3.22 17.34
CA GLY A 221 9.26 -4.24 18.01
C GLY A 221 9.86 -5.64 17.98
N VAL A 222 10.44 -6.03 16.84
CA VAL A 222 11.18 -7.28 16.72
C VAL A 222 12.42 -7.28 17.63
N HIS A 223 13.14 -6.16 17.70
CA HIS A 223 14.36 -6.05 18.50
C HIS A 223 14.10 -6.04 20.02
N PHE A 224 13.10 -5.28 20.48
CA PHE A 224 12.80 -5.12 21.90
C PHE A 224 11.82 -6.17 22.45
N GLY A 225 11.13 -6.90 21.57
CA GLY A 225 10.15 -7.91 21.94
C GLY A 225 8.78 -7.33 22.35
N PRO A 226 7.83 -8.20 22.75
CA PRO A 226 6.48 -7.79 23.12
C PRO A 226 6.47 -6.82 24.31
N LEU A 227 5.60 -5.80 24.26
CA LEU A 227 5.44 -4.84 25.35
C LEU A 227 4.49 -5.33 26.46
N ILE A 228 3.69 -6.37 26.17
CA ILE A 228 2.73 -7.04 27.04
C ILE A 228 2.72 -8.51 26.68
#